data_AF-A0AAN8KWQ3-F1
#
_entry.id   AF-A0AAN8KWQ3-F1
#
_cell.length_a   1.000
_cell.length_b   1.000
_cell.length_c   1.000
_cell.angle_alpha   90.00
_cell.angle_beta   90.00
_cell.angle_gamma   90.00
#
_symmetry.space_group_name_H-M   'P 1'
#
loop_
_entity.id
_entity.type
_entity.pdbx_description
1 polymer ?
#
loop_
_entity_poly.entity_id
_entity_poly.type
_entity_poly.pdbx_seq_one_letter_code
_entity_poly.pdbx_strand_id
1 'polypeptide(L)'
;MKMWNMSISLHWPCGTCLSLCIGLVERIEETYRGRLRNTTVLVRLKRFGMGPQTLKNFYSCTIESIQTGCITAWYGNCLASDHKALQRVVRMAQYITGAKLPAIQDLYTRRCQRKALKIVKDSSHPSHRLFSLLPHGKRYRSAKSRFKRLSNSFYPQAIRLLNS
;
A
#
# COMPACT_ATOMS: atom_id res chain seq x y z
N MET A 1 -16.42 -40.22 16.89
CA MET A 1 -16.66 -38.77 17.03
C MET A 1 -15.58 -38.04 16.24
N LYS A 2 -15.97 -37.46 15.09
CA LYS A 2 -15.35 -36.33 14.33
C LYS A 2 -13.80 -36.37 14.18
N MET A 3 -13.22 -36.91 13.09
CA MET A 3 -13.14 -36.32 11.73
C MET A 3 -13.12 -34.79 11.72
N TRP A 4 -12.03 -34.16 11.27
CA TRP A 4 -12.03 -33.14 10.22
C TRP A 4 -10.64 -33.02 9.57
N ASN A 5 -10.65 -33.17 8.25
CA ASN A 5 -9.54 -33.14 7.30
C ASN A 5 -8.80 -31.80 7.29
N MET A 6 -7.46 -31.87 7.24
CA MET A 6 -6.59 -30.78 6.78
C MET A 6 -6.69 -30.65 5.25
N SER A 7 -7.50 -29.71 4.80
CA SER A 7 -7.36 -29.07 3.49
C SER A 7 -7.43 -27.57 3.72
N ILE A 8 -6.26 -26.93 3.84
CA ILE A 8 -6.13 -25.47 3.77
C ILE A 8 -5.07 -25.17 2.73
N SER A 9 -5.49 -25.19 1.47
CA SER A 9 -4.94 -24.32 0.45
C SER A 9 -5.26 -22.88 0.86
N LEU A 10 -4.23 -22.03 1.02
CA LEU A 10 -4.18 -20.57 0.80
C LEU A 10 -2.91 -20.00 1.45
N HIS A 11 -1.75 -20.32 0.88
CA HIS A 11 -0.47 -19.71 1.25
C HIS A 11 -0.11 -18.63 0.22
N TRP A 12 -0.41 -17.37 0.52
CA TRP A 12 0.49 -16.22 0.32
C TRP A 12 0.08 -15.09 1.28
N PRO A 13 1.05 -14.41 1.91
CA PRO A 13 0.86 -13.82 3.22
C PRO A 13 0.61 -12.31 3.09
N CYS A 14 -0.66 -11.92 2.98
CA CYS A 14 -1.07 -10.52 3.05
C CYS A 14 -0.74 -9.88 4.42
N GLY A 15 -0.54 -10.72 5.44
CA GLY A 15 -0.17 -10.31 6.79
C GLY A 15 1.30 -9.90 6.94
N THR A 16 2.28 -10.57 6.32
CA THR A 16 3.71 -10.29 6.57
C THR A 16 4.20 -9.03 5.88
N CYS A 17 3.80 -8.71 4.66
CA CYS A 17 4.23 -7.44 4.04
C CYS A 17 3.63 -6.22 4.75
N LEU A 18 2.35 -6.27 5.13
CA LEU A 18 1.73 -5.19 5.88
C LEU A 18 2.29 -5.10 7.30
N SER A 19 2.52 -6.22 8.00
CA SER A 19 3.14 -6.22 9.33
C SER A 19 4.65 -5.95 9.31
N LEU A 20 5.36 -6.19 8.22
CA LEU A 20 6.74 -5.74 8.05
C LEU A 20 6.77 -4.25 7.75
N CYS A 21 5.91 -3.73 6.87
CA CYS A 21 5.83 -2.30 6.60
C CYS A 21 5.30 -1.52 7.81
N ILE A 22 4.18 -1.94 8.40
CA ILE A 22 3.62 -1.36 9.63
C ILE A 22 4.55 -1.62 10.80
N GLY A 23 5.12 -2.81 10.99
CA GLY A 23 6.05 -3.09 12.08
C GLY A 23 7.39 -2.36 11.96
N LEU A 24 7.85 -2.06 10.74
CA LEU A 24 8.98 -1.16 10.52
C LEU A 24 8.58 0.30 10.81
N VAL A 25 7.38 0.73 10.37
CA VAL A 25 6.82 2.06 10.67
C VAL A 25 6.56 2.24 12.17
N GLU A 26 6.05 1.23 12.85
CA GLU A 26 5.74 1.17 14.28
C GLU A 26 7.01 1.04 15.09
N ARG A 27 8.01 0.25 14.69
CA ARG A 27 9.34 0.31 15.33
C ARG A 27 9.99 1.69 15.13
N ILE A 28 9.86 2.30 13.96
CA ILE A 28 10.28 3.69 13.70
C ILE A 28 9.37 4.69 14.41
N GLU A 29 8.17 4.34 14.88
CA GLU A 29 7.33 5.24 15.67
C GLU A 29 7.53 5.04 17.18
N GLU A 30 7.66 3.81 17.69
CA GLU A 30 7.88 3.45 19.10
C GLU A 30 9.27 3.86 19.58
N THR A 31 10.29 3.67 18.76
CA THR A 31 11.64 4.20 19.03
C THR A 31 11.62 5.75 19.17
N TYR A 32 10.58 6.42 18.66
CA TYR A 32 10.43 7.87 18.65
C TYR A 32 9.33 8.41 19.57
N ARG A 33 8.33 7.59 19.93
CA ARG A 33 7.18 7.93 20.80
C ARG A 33 7.58 7.91 22.28
N GLY A 34 8.53 7.06 22.67
CA GLY A 34 8.99 6.91 24.06
C GLY A 34 9.89 8.03 24.62
N ARG A 35 10.23 9.07 23.85
CA ARG A 35 11.16 10.13 24.33
C ARG A 35 10.95 11.47 23.62
N LEU A 36 9.70 11.91 23.47
CA LEU A 36 9.37 13.19 22.85
C LEU A 36 9.76 14.36 23.77
N ARG A 37 11.03 14.76 23.72
CA ARG A 37 11.52 16.08 24.11
C ARG A 37 12.30 16.69 22.94
N ASN A 38 11.62 17.54 22.17
CA ASN A 38 12.13 18.65 21.35
C ASN A 38 13.38 18.46 20.47
N THR A 39 13.57 17.30 19.82
CA THR A 39 14.67 17.14 18.83
C THR A 39 14.18 16.43 17.59
N THR A 40 14.56 16.94 16.42
CA THR A 40 14.19 16.39 15.12
C THR A 40 14.75 14.97 14.98
N VAL A 41 13.93 14.06 14.42
CA VAL A 41 14.24 12.64 14.17
C VAL A 41 15.65 12.42 13.60
N LEU A 42 16.09 13.34 12.76
CA LEU A 42 17.34 13.33 12.01
C LEU A 42 18.58 13.55 12.87
N VAL A 43 18.48 14.39 13.90
CA VAL A 43 19.58 14.66 14.85
C VAL A 43 19.92 13.41 15.65
N ARG A 44 18.92 12.57 15.92
CA ARG A 44 19.10 11.29 16.63
C ARG A 44 19.56 10.15 15.73
N LEU A 45 19.14 10.10 14.47
CA LEU A 45 19.67 9.15 13.49
C LEU A 45 21.17 9.38 13.20
N LYS A 46 21.59 10.64 13.15
CA LYS A 46 23.02 11.00 13.09
C LYS A 46 23.81 10.53 14.32
N ARG A 47 23.20 10.51 15.52
CA ARG A 47 23.83 9.99 16.76
C ARG A 47 24.11 8.48 16.71
N PHE A 48 23.38 7.72 15.90
CA PHE A 48 23.64 6.28 15.70
C PHE A 48 24.72 6.01 14.64
N GLY A 49 25.45 7.04 14.17
CA GLY A 49 26.54 6.88 13.21
C GLY A 49 26.08 6.55 11.78
N MET A 50 24.78 6.63 11.49
CA MET A 50 24.29 6.42 10.12
C MET A 50 24.65 7.64 9.25
N GLY A 51 25.54 7.42 8.29
CA GLY A 51 25.89 8.40 7.29
C GLY A 51 24.64 8.88 6.51
N PRO A 52 24.60 10.14 6.04
CA PRO A 52 23.49 10.69 5.27
C PRO A 52 23.09 9.84 4.06
N GLN A 53 24.07 9.19 3.43
CA GLN A 53 23.87 8.30 2.28
C GLN A 53 23.12 7.00 2.65
N THR A 54 23.42 6.41 3.81
CA THR A 54 22.76 5.19 4.29
C THR A 54 21.29 5.46 4.60
N LEU A 55 20.99 6.61 5.21
CA LEU A 55 19.62 7.05 5.47
C LEU A 55 18.85 7.27 4.16
N LYS A 56 19.48 7.97 3.20
CA LYS A 56 18.88 8.17 1.87
C LYS A 56 18.55 6.84 1.20
N ASN A 57 19.48 5.89 1.18
CA ASN A 57 19.27 4.57 0.59
C ASN A 57 18.18 3.78 1.33
N PHE A 58 18.15 3.80 2.66
CA PHE A 58 17.14 3.11 3.46
C PHE A 58 15.72 3.62 3.19
N TYR A 59 15.53 4.94 3.19
CA TYR A 59 14.22 5.54 2.91
C TYR A 59 13.82 5.36 1.45
N SER A 60 14.75 5.52 0.50
CA SER A 60 14.50 5.21 -0.91
C SER A 60 14.10 3.75 -1.11
N CYS A 61 14.83 2.78 -0.53
CA CYS A 61 14.50 1.35 -0.62
C CYS A 61 13.15 1.01 0.02
N THR A 62 12.82 1.63 1.16
CA THR A 62 11.52 1.41 1.83
C THR A 62 10.38 1.91 0.97
N ILE A 63 10.53 3.09 0.38
CA ILE A 63 9.55 3.66 -0.55
C ILE A 63 9.47 2.84 -1.84
N GLU A 64 10.60 2.41 -2.40
CA GLU A 64 10.66 1.55 -3.58
C GLU A 64 10.02 0.19 -3.31
N SER A 65 10.22 -0.42 -2.14
CA SER A 65 9.58 -1.67 -1.73
C SER A 65 8.05 -1.53 -1.61
N ILE A 66 7.57 -0.40 -1.07
CA ILE A 66 6.14 -0.07 -1.07
C ILE A 66 5.63 0.10 -2.51
N GLN A 67 6.45 0.67 -3.41
CA GLN A 67 6.10 0.90 -4.82
C GLN A 67 6.16 -0.37 -5.70
N THR A 68 7.11 -1.28 -5.46
CA THR A 68 7.27 -2.56 -6.18
C THR A 68 6.39 -3.65 -5.61
N GLY A 69 6.00 -3.53 -4.33
CA GLY A 69 5.16 -4.48 -3.62
C GLY A 69 3.67 -4.45 -3.97
N CYS A 70 2.91 -5.25 -3.23
CA CYS A 70 1.48 -5.48 -3.42
C CYS A 70 0.59 -4.34 -2.86
N ILE A 71 0.96 -3.06 -3.02
CA ILE A 71 0.20 -1.90 -2.49
C ILE A 71 -1.29 -1.95 -2.85
N THR A 72 -1.61 -2.45 -4.05
CA THR A 72 -2.99 -2.64 -4.51
C THR A 72 -3.80 -3.64 -3.68
N ALA A 73 -3.14 -4.54 -2.94
CA ALA A 73 -3.77 -5.60 -2.16
C ALA A 73 -4.15 -5.14 -0.75
N TRP A 74 -3.34 -4.27 -0.12
CA TRP A 74 -3.53 -3.89 1.27
C TRP A 74 -3.94 -2.44 1.48
N TYR A 75 -3.51 -1.48 0.64
CA TYR A 75 -3.70 -0.05 0.89
C TYR A 75 -5.17 0.35 1.01
N GLY A 76 -6.06 -0.21 0.18
CA GLY A 76 -7.48 0.10 0.27
C GLY A 76 -8.13 -0.31 1.61
N ASN A 77 -7.54 -1.29 2.31
CA ASN A 77 -8.02 -1.81 3.59
C ASN A 77 -7.39 -1.12 4.81
N CYS A 78 -6.43 -0.22 4.62
CA CYS A 78 -5.82 0.54 5.69
C CYS A 78 -6.82 1.46 6.40
N LEU A 79 -6.56 1.69 7.68
CA LEU A 79 -7.28 2.69 8.47
C LEU A 79 -6.73 4.10 8.17
N ALA A 80 -7.51 5.11 8.56
CA ALA A 80 -7.08 6.50 8.45
C ALA A 80 -5.79 6.79 9.23
N SER A 81 -5.56 6.10 10.35
CA SER A 81 -4.31 6.12 11.12
C SER A 81 -3.12 5.66 10.28
N ASP A 82 -3.28 4.55 9.58
CA ASP A 82 -2.21 3.91 8.80
C ASP A 82 -1.84 4.79 7.61
N HIS A 83 -2.84 5.36 6.92
CA HIS A 83 -2.61 6.32 5.85
C HIS A 83 -1.83 7.55 6.33
N LYS A 84 -2.15 8.06 7.53
CA LYS A 84 -1.40 9.19 8.13
C LYS A 84 0.03 8.79 8.47
N ALA A 85 0.24 7.62 9.05
CA ALA A 85 1.57 7.10 9.39
C ALA A 85 2.44 6.91 8.13
N LEU A 86 1.88 6.28 7.11
CA LEU A 86 2.53 6.10 5.82
C LEU A 86 2.89 7.46 5.17
N GLN A 87 1.98 8.45 5.20
CA GLN A 87 2.27 9.78 4.67
C GLN A 87 3.35 10.53 5.47
N ARG A 88 3.47 10.28 6.79
CA ARG A 88 4.59 10.80 7.59
C ARG A 88 5.93 10.26 7.11
N VAL A 89 6.00 8.96 6.78
CA VAL A 89 7.23 8.35 6.24
C VAL A 89 7.62 9.00 4.92
N VAL A 90 6.67 9.23 4.01
CA VAL A 90 6.97 9.94 2.75
C VAL A 90 7.49 11.34 3.01
N ARG A 91 6.87 12.12 3.93
CA ARG A 91 7.38 13.46 4.26
C ARG A 91 8.80 13.44 4.82
N MET A 92 9.11 12.46 5.67
CA MET A 92 10.47 12.29 6.19
C MET A 92 11.46 11.95 5.07
N ALA A 93 11.09 11.05 4.16
CA ALA A 93 11.89 10.70 3.01
C ALA A 93 12.12 11.92 2.08
N GLN A 94 11.09 12.74 1.85
CA GLN A 94 11.21 13.99 1.08
C GLN A 94 12.23 14.94 1.71
N TYR A 95 12.13 15.12 3.04
CA TYR A 95 13.07 15.97 3.76
C TYR A 95 14.52 15.47 3.64
N ILE A 96 14.74 14.15 3.80
CA ILE A 96 16.09 13.54 3.76
C ILE A 96 16.69 13.58 2.36
N THR A 97 15.88 13.23 1.37
CA THR A 97 16.33 13.15 -0.03
C THR A 97 16.46 14.52 -0.68
N GLY A 98 15.82 15.56 -0.11
CA GLY A 98 15.68 16.88 -0.72
C GLY A 98 14.81 16.87 -1.98
N ALA A 99 14.14 15.76 -2.29
CA ALA A 99 13.35 15.57 -3.50
C ALA A 99 11.85 15.55 -3.17
N LYS A 100 11.05 16.09 -4.09
CA LYS A 100 9.59 15.96 -4.01
C LYS A 100 9.20 14.51 -4.33
N LEU A 101 8.55 13.85 -3.38
CA LEU A 101 8.02 12.50 -3.55
C LEU A 101 6.49 12.58 -3.73
N PRO A 102 5.90 11.69 -4.54
CA PRO A 102 4.45 11.62 -4.71
C PRO A 102 3.76 11.18 -3.42
N ALA A 103 2.52 11.63 -3.21
CA ALA A 103 1.71 11.13 -2.10
C ALA A 103 1.41 9.64 -2.29
N ILE A 104 1.28 8.91 -1.18
CA ILE A 104 1.04 7.46 -1.26
C ILE A 104 -0.30 7.14 -1.90
N GLN A 105 -1.28 8.01 -1.71
CA GLN A 105 -2.56 7.91 -2.39
C GLN A 105 -2.40 7.97 -3.92
N ASP A 106 -1.60 8.90 -4.44
CA ASP A 106 -1.35 9.04 -5.88
C ASP A 106 -0.60 7.82 -6.45
N LEU A 107 0.33 7.27 -5.66
CA LEU A 107 1.01 6.03 -6.01
C LEU A 107 0.01 4.87 -6.11
N TYR A 108 -0.84 4.72 -5.09
CA TYR A 108 -1.88 3.69 -5.08
C TYR A 108 -2.85 3.81 -6.25
N THR A 109 -3.38 5.01 -6.52
CA THR A 109 -4.34 5.22 -7.62
C THR A 109 -3.71 4.91 -8.98
N ARG A 110 -2.51 5.44 -9.23
CA ARG A 110 -1.76 5.19 -10.48
C ARG A 110 -1.47 3.71 -10.67
N ARG A 111 -1.06 2.99 -9.62
CA ARG A 111 -0.79 1.55 -9.67
C ARG A 111 -2.07 0.75 -9.90
N CYS A 112 -3.15 1.09 -9.21
CA CYS A 112 -4.46 0.47 -9.41
C CYS A 112 -4.95 0.62 -10.84
N GLN A 113 -4.90 1.84 -11.40
CA GLN A 113 -5.28 2.10 -12.79
C GLN A 113 -4.41 1.33 -13.78
N ARG A 114 -3.08 1.38 -13.65
CA ARG A 114 -2.17 0.63 -14.53
C ARG A 114 -2.44 -0.87 -14.51
N LYS A 115 -2.63 -1.45 -13.32
CA LYS A 115 -2.93 -2.88 -13.17
C LYS A 115 -4.29 -3.22 -13.77
N ALA A 116 -5.30 -2.41 -13.52
CA ALA A 116 -6.64 -2.60 -14.08
C ALA A 116 -6.65 -2.52 -15.60
N LEU A 117 -6.00 -1.50 -16.18
CA LEU A 117 -5.86 -1.35 -17.63
C LEU A 117 -5.10 -2.53 -18.27
N LYS A 118 -4.12 -3.12 -17.57
CA LYS A 118 -3.45 -4.34 -18.05
C LYS A 118 -4.41 -5.52 -18.11
N ILE A 119 -5.26 -5.71 -17.09
CA ILE A 119 -6.29 -6.76 -17.06
C ILE A 119 -7.37 -6.53 -18.13
N VAL A 120 -7.79 -5.28 -18.32
CA VAL A 120 -8.77 -4.90 -19.35
C VAL A 120 -8.23 -5.19 -20.74
N LYS A 121 -6.94 -4.91 -21.00
CA LYS A 121 -6.32 -5.16 -22.31
C LYS A 121 -6.11 -6.65 -22.60
N ASP A 122 -5.93 -7.46 -21.56
CA ASP A 122 -5.67 -8.89 -21.67
C ASP A 122 -6.98 -9.69 -21.54
N SER A 123 -7.54 -10.13 -22.67
CA SER A 123 -8.78 -10.93 -22.71
C SER A 123 -8.59 -12.34 -22.14
N SER A 124 -7.36 -12.86 -22.10
CA SER A 124 -7.05 -14.17 -21.53
C SER A 124 -6.96 -14.15 -20.00
N HIS A 125 -6.88 -12.96 -19.41
CA HIS A 125 -6.74 -12.80 -17.97
C HIS A 125 -7.97 -13.36 -17.23
N PRO A 126 -7.81 -14.18 -16.18
CA PRO A 126 -8.94 -14.84 -15.50
C PRO A 126 -9.94 -13.85 -14.91
N SER A 127 -9.45 -12.68 -14.49
CA SER A 127 -10.28 -11.60 -13.93
C SER A 127 -10.76 -10.57 -14.95
N HIS A 128 -10.52 -10.77 -16.26
CA HIS A 128 -10.95 -9.85 -17.31
C HIS A 128 -12.47 -9.60 -17.25
N ARG A 129 -13.26 -10.65 -17.01
CA ARG A 129 -14.72 -10.58 -16.89
C ARG A 129 -15.21 -9.65 -15.77
N LEU A 130 -14.40 -9.39 -14.74
CA LEU A 130 -14.75 -8.44 -13.68
C LEU A 130 -14.76 -6.99 -14.18
N PHE A 131 -14.04 -6.70 -15.26
CA PHE A 131 -13.99 -5.39 -15.91
C PHE A 131 -14.92 -5.34 -17.13
N SER A 132 -16.17 -5.73 -16.92
CA SER A 132 -17.21 -5.66 -17.96
C SER A 132 -17.75 -4.23 -18.11
N LEU A 133 -17.86 -3.74 -19.34
CA LEU A 133 -18.53 -2.47 -19.63
C LEU A 133 -20.06 -2.60 -19.53
N LEU A 134 -20.73 -1.49 -19.25
CA LEU A 134 -22.17 -1.33 -19.42
C LEU A 134 -22.53 -1.28 -20.91
N PRO A 135 -23.80 -1.52 -21.30
CA PRO A 135 -24.21 -1.52 -22.72
C PRO A 135 -23.83 -0.24 -23.49
N HIS A 136 -23.76 0.90 -22.81
CA HIS A 136 -23.33 2.18 -23.39
C HIS A 136 -21.81 2.31 -23.62
N GLY A 137 -21.00 1.33 -23.20
CA GLY A 137 -19.56 1.27 -23.47
C GLY A 137 -18.67 2.26 -22.70
N LYS A 138 -19.22 3.21 -21.94
CA LYS A 138 -18.44 4.28 -21.27
C LYS A 138 -18.00 3.97 -19.84
N ARG A 139 -18.70 3.07 -19.15
CA ARG A 139 -18.49 2.82 -17.71
C ARG A 139 -18.43 1.32 -17.45
N TYR A 140 -17.55 0.93 -16.53
CA TYR A 140 -17.43 -0.44 -16.03
C TYR A 140 -18.52 -0.75 -15.00
N ARG A 141 -18.95 -2.01 -14.96
CA ARG A 141 -19.95 -2.51 -14.01
C ARG A 141 -19.37 -2.53 -12.60
N SER A 142 -19.90 -1.68 -11.73
CA SER A 142 -19.54 -1.67 -10.31
C SER A 142 -20.13 -2.88 -9.58
N ALA A 143 -19.30 -3.60 -8.83
CA ALA A 143 -19.77 -4.63 -7.92
C ALA A 143 -20.35 -3.98 -6.65
N LYS A 144 -21.60 -4.33 -6.30
CA LYS A 144 -22.15 -3.98 -4.99
C LYS A 144 -21.53 -4.89 -3.94
N SER A 145 -21.03 -4.31 -2.85
CA SER A 145 -20.51 -5.06 -1.70
C SER A 145 -21.16 -4.54 -0.42
N ARG A 146 -21.67 -5.45 0.40
CA ARG A 146 -22.15 -5.13 1.76
C ARG A 146 -20.99 -4.88 2.74
N PHE A 147 -19.83 -5.48 2.48
CA PHE A 147 -18.69 -5.41 3.39
C PHE A 147 -17.68 -4.35 2.93
N LYS A 148 -17.26 -3.50 3.86
CA LYS A 148 -16.25 -2.46 3.62
C LYS A 148 -14.95 -3.07 3.10
N ARG A 149 -14.50 -4.18 3.70
CA ARG A 149 -13.30 -4.93 3.28
C ARG A 149 -13.32 -5.31 1.79
N LEU A 150 -14.45 -5.84 1.31
CA LEU A 150 -14.57 -6.23 -0.10
C LEU A 150 -14.69 -4.99 -0.99
N SER A 151 -15.45 -3.97 -0.58
CA SER A 151 -15.52 -2.69 -1.31
C SER A 151 -14.15 -2.03 -1.45
N ASN A 152 -13.30 -2.17 -0.43
CA ASN A 152 -11.96 -1.63 -0.36
C ASN A 152 -10.89 -2.50 -1.02
N SER A 153 -11.24 -3.69 -1.48
CA SER A 153 -10.31 -4.55 -2.21
C SER A 153 -9.97 -3.98 -3.60
N PHE A 154 -8.95 -4.57 -4.23
CA PHE A 154 -8.41 -4.11 -5.51
C PHE A 154 -9.48 -3.91 -6.59
N TYR A 155 -10.33 -4.90 -6.87
CA TYR A 155 -11.23 -4.86 -8.04
C TYR A 155 -12.29 -3.74 -7.94
N PRO A 156 -13.07 -3.61 -6.83
CA PRO A 156 -14.06 -2.54 -6.75
C PRO A 156 -13.44 -1.15 -6.64
N GLN A 157 -12.23 -1.03 -6.08
CA GLN A 157 -11.48 0.24 -6.10
C GLN A 157 -11.00 0.59 -7.51
N ALA A 158 -10.42 -0.36 -8.23
CA ALA A 158 -9.97 -0.19 -9.61
C ALA A 158 -11.11 0.24 -10.53
N ILE A 159 -12.27 -0.42 -10.45
CA ILE A 159 -13.46 -0.07 -11.24
C ILE A 159 -13.94 1.36 -10.93
N ARG A 160 -13.95 1.77 -9.65
CA ARG A 160 -14.28 3.15 -9.27
C ARG A 160 -13.30 4.16 -9.86
N LEU A 161 -12.00 3.87 -9.81
CA LEU A 161 -10.96 4.72 -10.38
C LEU A 161 -10.97 4.82 -11.91
N LEU A 162 -11.50 3.81 -12.60
CA LEU A 162 -11.71 3.84 -14.06
C LEU A 162 -13.03 4.50 -14.47
N ASN A 163 -14.00 4.58 -13.54
CA ASN A 163 -15.30 5.23 -13.76
C ASN A 163 -15.33 6.69 -13.30
N SER A 164 -14.28 7.15 -12.62
CA SER A 164 -14.08 8.55 -12.21
C SER A 164 -13.62 9.37 -13.41
#